data_AF-A0A090Q6A0-F1
#
_entry.id   AF-A0A090Q6A0-F1
#
_cell.length_a   1.000
_cell.length_b   1.000
_cell.length_c   1.000
_cell.angle_alpha   90.00
_cell.angle_beta   90.00
_cell.angle_gamma   90.00
#
_symmetry.space_group_name_H-M   'P 1'
#
loop_
_entity.id
_entity.type
_entity.pdbx_description
1 polymer ?
#
loop_
_entity_poly.entity_id
_entity_poly.type
_entity_poly.pdbx_seq_one_letter_code
_entity_poly.pdbx_strand_id
1 'polypeptide(L)' 'MTASIDYCKNQGFPSIKISAQCYLDRFYKDLGFMATGEKYLEDGIPHQAMTLEF' A
#
# COMPACT_ATOMS: atom_id res chain seq x y z
N MET A 1 3.58 -7.93 -6.78
CA MET A 1 2.78 -6.71 -6.56
C MET A 1 2.13 -6.22 -7.85
N THR A 2 2.87 -5.97 -8.94
CA THR A 2 2.31 -5.48 -10.22
C THR A 2 1.13 -6.29 -10.73
N ALA A 3 1.25 -7.63 -10.80
CA ALA A 3 0.14 -8.48 -11.25
C ALA A 3 -1.15 -8.33 -10.40
N SER A 4 -1.02 -8.11 -9.08
CA SER A 4 -2.16 -7.87 -8.20
C SER A 4 -2.78 -6.49 -8.44
N ILE A 5 -1.94 -5.47 -8.67
CA ILE A 5 -2.40 -4.11 -9.03
C ILE A 5 -3.18 -4.15 -10.35
N ASP A 6 -2.62 -4.78 -11.38
CA ASP A 6 -3.25 -4.91 -12.69
C ASP A 6 -4.57 -5.68 -12.61
N TYR A 7 -4.62 -6.75 -11.80
CA TYR A 7 -5.85 -7.47 -11.53
C TYR A 7 -6.91 -6.55 -10.92
N CYS A 8 -6.57 -5.79 -9.87
CA CYS A 8 -7.52 -4.88 -9.21
C CYS A 8 -8.03 -3.79 -10.18
N LYS A 9 -7.14 -3.22 -11.01
CA LYS A 9 -7.54 -2.27 -12.07
C LYS A 9 -8.51 -2.91 -13.06
N ASN A 10 -8.21 -4.11 -13.53
CA ASN A 10 -9.05 -4.83 -14.50
C ASN A 10 -10.41 -5.26 -13.91
N GLN A 11 -10.50 -5.45 -12.59
CA GLN A 11 -11.76 -5.70 -11.90
C GLN A 11 -12.58 -4.43 -11.62
N GLY A 12 -12.05 -3.25 -11.94
CA GLY A 12 -12.74 -1.97 -11.74
C GLY A 12 -12.86 -1.55 -10.28
N PHE A 13 -11.97 -2.02 -9.41
CA PHE A 13 -11.86 -1.42 -8.07
C PHE A 13 -11.45 0.05 -8.19
N PRO A 14 -11.87 0.94 -7.29
CA PRO A 14 -11.49 2.36 -7.34
C PRO A 14 -10.11 2.63 -6.74
N SER A 15 -9.67 1.77 -5.81
CA SER A 15 -8.38 1.92 -5.13
C SER A 15 -7.96 0.63 -4.42
N ILE A 16 -6.70 0.59 -3.97
CA ILE A 16 -6.15 -0.45 -3.08
C ILE A 16 -5.70 0.22 -1.78
N LYS A 17 -6.06 -0.37 -0.63
CA LYS A 17 -5.52 -0.01 0.69
C LYS A 17 -4.71 -1.16 1.27
N ILE A 18 -3.55 -0.86 1.86
CA ILE A 18 -2.66 -1.84 2.49
C ILE A 18 -2.18 -1.37 3.88
N SER A 19 -1.87 -2.34 4.76
CA SER A 19 -1.00 -2.16 5.94
C SER A 19 0.43 -2.44 5.49
N ALA A 20 1.22 -1.39 5.23
CA ALA A 20 2.57 -1.53 4.71
C ALA A 20 3.60 -1.46 5.83
N GLN A 21 4.56 -2.39 5.87
CA GLN A 21 5.75 -2.26 6.71
C GLN A 21 6.53 -0.99 6.34
N CYS A 22 6.88 -0.18 7.34
CA CYS A 22 7.56 1.11 7.15
C CYS A 22 8.92 0.98 6.45
N TYR A 23 9.60 -0.17 6.59
CA TYR A 23 10.87 -0.44 5.93
C TYR A 23 10.76 -0.54 4.40
N LEU A 24 9.56 -0.80 3.88
CA LEU A 24 9.27 -0.90 2.45
C LEU A 24 8.57 0.35 1.90
N ASP A 25 8.57 1.46 2.63
CA ASP A 25 7.91 2.72 2.22
C ASP A 25 8.30 3.16 0.80
N ARG A 26 9.61 3.15 0.48
CA ARG A 26 10.08 3.48 -0.87
C ARG A 26 9.59 2.50 -1.93
N PHE A 27 9.61 1.19 -1.65
CA PHE A 27 9.12 0.17 -2.57
C PHE A 27 7.64 0.39 -2.94
N TYR A 28 6.81 0.70 -1.94
CA TYR A 28 5.38 0.98 -2.18
C TYR A 28 5.17 2.33 -2.87
N LYS A 29 5.94 3.36 -2.55
CA LYS A 29 5.90 4.66 -3.24
C LYS A 29 6.31 4.56 -4.71
N ASP A 30 7.32 3.75 -5.02
CA ASP A 30 7.75 3.49 -6.40
C ASP A 30 6.65 2.77 -7.22
N LEU A 31 5.72 2.08 -6.55
CA LEU A 31 4.52 1.48 -7.15
C LEU A 31 3.30 2.43 -7.17
N GLY A 32 3.42 3.65 -6.66
CA GLY A 32 2.37 4.67 -6.63
C GLY A 32 1.53 4.74 -5.36
N PHE A 33 1.83 3.93 -4.34
CA PHE A 33 1.11 4.02 -3.06
C PHE A 33 1.51 5.27 -2.28
N MET A 34 0.54 5.89 -1.61
CA MET A 34 0.71 7.04 -0.73
C MET A 34 0.37 6.68 0.70
N ALA A 35 1.15 7.14 1.68
CA ALA A 35 0.86 6.94 3.09
C ALA A 35 -0.33 7.82 3.52
N THR A 36 -1.30 7.24 4.23
CA THR A 36 -2.56 7.92 4.60
C THR A 36 -2.83 7.94 6.11
N GLY A 37 -1.82 7.74 6.94
CA GLY A 37 -2.01 7.72 8.39
C GLY A 37 -0.70 7.68 9.17
N GLU A 38 -0.83 7.63 10.49
CA GLU A 38 0.30 7.50 11.39
C GLU A 38 0.89 6.10 11.37
N LYS A 39 2.16 6.00 11.76
CA LYS A 39 2.86 4.73 11.92
C LYS A 39 2.40 4.06 13.20
N TYR A 40 2.21 2.74 13.15
CA TYR A 40 1.82 1.92 14.30
C TYR A 40 2.64 0.64 14.36
N LEU A 41 2.66 -0.03 15.51
CA LEU A 41 3.27 -1.35 15.64
C LEU A 41 2.22 -2.43 15.37
N GLU A 42 2.59 -3.39 14.53
CA GLU A 42 1.86 -4.63 14.27
C GLU A 42 2.89 -5.76 14.39
N ASP A 43 2.68 -6.68 15.34
CA ASP A 43 3.63 -7.73 15.73
C ASP A 43 5.05 -7.24 16.04
N GLY A 44 5.16 -6.04 16.64
CA GLY A 44 6.43 -5.39 16.98
C GLY A 44 7.17 -4.77 15.79
N ILE A 45 6.58 -4.81 14.58
CA ILE A 45 7.13 -4.21 13.36
C ILE A 45 6.39 -2.91 13.06
N PRO A 46 7.10 -1.81 12.73
CA PRO A 46 6.46 -0.56 12.34
C PRO A 46 5.76 -0.68 10.99
N HIS A 47 4.46 -0.38 10.98
CA HIS A 47 3.57 -0.37 9.82
C HIS A 47 2.93 1.01 9.64
N GLN A 48 2.41 1.27 8.44
CA GLN A 48 1.65 2.45 8.10
C GLN A 48 0.57 2.09 7.07
N ALA A 49 -0.60 2.72 7.16
CA ALA A 49 -1.62 2.58 6.13
C ALA A 49 -1.18 3.30 4.84
N MET A 50 -1.36 2.66 3.69
CA MET A 50 -1.11 3.28 2.38
C MET A 50 -2.25 3.00 1.40
N THR A 51 -2.49 3.91 0.46
CA THR A 51 -3.48 3.76 -0.61
C THR A 51 -2.88 3.98 -2.00
N LEU A 52 -3.39 3.27 -2.99
CA LEU A 52 -3.16 3.51 -4.41
C LEU A 52 -4.51 3.73 -5.06
N GLU A 53 -4.75 4.94 -5.58
CA GLU A 53 -5.94 5.28 -6.36
C GLU A 53 -5.72 4.93 -7.84
N PHE A 54 -6.80 4.62 -8.57
CA PHE A 54 -6.75 4.22 -9.99
C PHE A 54 -7.34 5.24 -10.95
#